data_AF-A0A9X2RWR5-F1
#
_entry.id   AF-A0A9X2RWR5-F1
#
_cell.length_a   1.000
_cell.length_b   1.000
_cell.length_c   1.000
_cell.angle_alpha   90.00
_cell.angle_beta   90.00
_cell.angle_gamma   90.00
#
_symmetry.space_group_name_H-M   'P 1'
#
loop_
_entity.id
_entity.type
_entity.pdbx_description
1 polymer ?
#
loop_
_entity_poly.entity_id
_entity_poly.type
_entity_poly.pdbx_seq_one_letter_code
_entity_poly.pdbx_strand_id
1 'polypeptide(L)'
;MQVSVASTQGMGAANEDTVHVSPTGVVVLDGLSAPRDLPMGCIHGTPWFVRQLGTCLINLIGDNTVRLREALRTAIAEVNDLHRDTCALDQEAVPASTVVMIRERDDVLEYLVLSDNVLVLDLGDDGIQTVTDKRVEEVAGHEMRAALQGPTGTPEHAARVSALVTVQRRLRNRPGGYWVAATNPAAADEAITGALNLSKVRQAALLTDGASRLVDSFGALSWAQLLDLLRTEGPAALITRTREAELADPAGERWPRFKRSDDATAAYVRIGQPVSLSSGAQRAERGKRTGSSWCAGERSDGHTATIIPAPREVARALGVEPGDEVIRRSRVYRDRHGIVAYSTSWIPIKFGEAVPELLHSERLKEGLSLDLIEQATGRRVVTREDEETARMATTQDLQLLELEADTVAAILVLTARFLDADGQVLEYGVDLGAPGRTRRTTSDVR
;
A
#
# COMPACT_ATOMS: atom_id res chain seq x y z
N MET A 1 3.36 0.28 7.42
CA MET A 1 2.82 -0.01 6.06
C MET A 1 2.55 1.25 5.23
N GLN A 2 2.52 1.14 3.89
CA GLN A 2 1.89 2.13 2.99
C GLN A 2 0.62 1.51 2.37
N VAL A 3 -0.49 2.23 2.35
CA VAL A 3 -1.81 1.70 1.96
C VAL A 3 -2.46 2.62 0.94
N SER A 4 -3.02 2.05 -0.14
CA SER A 4 -3.94 2.74 -1.05
C SER A 4 -5.25 1.96 -1.10
N VAL A 5 -6.38 2.66 -1.27
CA VAL A 5 -7.71 2.04 -1.21
C VAL A 5 -8.63 2.63 -2.29
N ALA A 6 -9.62 1.85 -2.72
CA ALA A 6 -10.77 2.33 -3.46
C ALA A 6 -12.00 1.49 -3.12
N SER A 7 -13.17 2.11 -3.14
CA SER A 7 -14.46 1.46 -2.89
C SER A 7 -15.53 2.14 -3.74
N THR A 8 -16.28 1.35 -4.51
CA THR A 8 -17.29 1.86 -5.44
C THR A 8 -18.53 1.00 -5.40
N GLN A 9 -19.69 1.66 -5.33
CA GLN A 9 -21.00 1.03 -5.41
C GLN A 9 -21.21 0.28 -6.74
N GLY A 10 -21.86 -0.88 -6.68
CA GLY A 10 -22.38 -1.63 -7.81
C GLY A 10 -23.81 -1.24 -8.17
N MET A 11 -24.66 -2.22 -8.47
CA MET A 11 -26.08 -2.01 -8.83
C MET A 11 -27.02 -1.87 -7.61
N GLY A 12 -26.51 -1.96 -6.38
CA GLY A 12 -27.29 -1.84 -5.14
C GLY A 12 -27.80 -0.43 -4.88
N ALA A 13 -28.61 -0.25 -3.83
CA ALA A 13 -29.14 1.07 -3.45
C ALA A 13 -28.10 1.97 -2.74
N ALA A 14 -27.14 1.35 -2.07
CA ALA A 14 -25.98 1.98 -1.44
C ALA A 14 -24.79 1.02 -1.53
N ASN A 15 -23.58 1.55 -1.33
CA ASN A 15 -22.40 0.72 -1.12
C ASN A 15 -22.49 0.07 0.27
N GLU A 16 -22.48 -1.26 0.29
CA GLU A 16 -22.51 -2.11 1.47
C GLU A 16 -21.10 -2.57 1.88
N ASP A 17 -20.06 -2.24 1.11
CA ASP A 17 -18.67 -2.43 1.51
C ASP A 17 -18.13 -1.27 2.35
N THR A 18 -17.08 -1.54 3.13
CA THR A 18 -16.25 -0.47 3.69
C THR A 18 -14.80 -0.87 3.89
N VAL A 19 -13.92 0.13 3.98
CA VAL A 19 -12.49 -0.02 4.22
C VAL A 19 -12.02 0.97 5.28
N HIS A 20 -11.26 0.48 6.25
CA HIS A 20 -10.69 1.27 7.34
C HIS A 20 -9.19 1.05 7.42
N VAL A 21 -8.42 2.12 7.59
CA VAL A 21 -6.96 2.10 7.55
C VAL A 21 -6.40 2.86 8.75
N SER A 22 -5.38 2.29 9.36
CA SER A 22 -4.50 2.94 10.35
C SER A 22 -3.04 2.77 9.90
N PRO A 23 -2.06 3.40 10.58
CA PRO A 23 -0.65 3.20 10.26
C PRO A 23 -0.18 1.74 10.34
N THR A 24 -0.87 0.91 11.14
CA THR A 24 -0.50 -0.46 11.48
C THR A 24 -1.57 -1.50 11.15
N GLY A 25 -2.70 -1.13 10.55
CA GLY A 25 -3.77 -2.08 10.26
C GLY A 25 -4.70 -1.66 9.12
N VAL A 26 -5.30 -2.65 8.48
CA VAL A 26 -6.30 -2.47 7.42
C VAL A 26 -7.43 -3.45 7.66
N VAL A 27 -8.67 -2.98 7.54
CA VAL A 27 -9.90 -3.77 7.64
C VAL A 27 -10.73 -3.50 6.39
N VAL A 28 -11.14 -4.56 5.69
CA VAL A 28 -12.09 -4.50 4.57
C VAL A 28 -13.27 -5.41 4.89
N LEU A 29 -14.47 -4.87 4.69
CA LEU A 29 -15.75 -5.48 5.01
C LEU A 29 -16.61 -5.48 3.75
N ASP A 30 -17.24 -6.61 3.46
CA ASP A 30 -18.29 -6.74 2.43
C ASP A 30 -19.61 -6.97 3.14
N GLY A 31 -20.60 -6.11 2.89
CA GLY A 31 -21.90 -6.17 3.53
C GLY A 31 -22.86 -7.06 2.78
N LEU A 32 -23.51 -8.00 3.48
CA LEU A 32 -24.51 -8.86 2.85
C LEU A 32 -25.82 -8.08 2.67
N SER A 33 -26.28 -8.00 1.42
CA SER A 33 -27.50 -7.29 1.06
C SER A 33 -28.74 -7.85 1.77
N ALA A 34 -29.59 -6.93 2.23
CA ALA A 34 -30.87 -7.26 2.84
C ALA A 34 -31.77 -8.04 1.86
N PRO A 35 -32.47 -9.10 2.32
CA PRO A 35 -33.46 -9.77 1.49
C PRO A 35 -34.63 -8.84 1.17
N ARG A 36 -35.14 -8.91 -0.07
CA ARG A 36 -36.27 -8.06 -0.51
C ARG A 36 -37.62 -8.50 0.07
N ASP A 37 -37.70 -9.73 0.55
CA ASP A 37 -38.93 -10.44 0.93
C ASP A 37 -39.13 -10.54 2.44
N LEU A 38 -38.16 -10.11 3.26
CA LEU A 38 -38.22 -10.18 4.71
C LEU A 38 -37.97 -8.80 5.34
N PRO A 39 -38.75 -8.41 6.36
CA PRO A 39 -38.44 -7.21 7.12
C PRO A 39 -37.10 -7.38 7.86
N MET A 40 -36.22 -6.39 7.73
CA MET A 40 -34.95 -6.39 8.48
C MET A 40 -35.22 -6.20 9.98
N GLY A 41 -34.55 -6.99 10.81
CA GLY A 41 -34.54 -6.84 12.26
C GLY A 41 -33.79 -5.59 12.74
N CYS A 42 -33.06 -4.91 11.86
CA CYS A 42 -32.34 -3.67 12.13
C CYS A 42 -32.86 -2.52 11.26
N ILE A 43 -33.22 -1.40 11.90
CA ILE A 43 -33.72 -0.19 11.21
C ILE A 43 -32.62 0.59 10.48
N HIS A 44 -31.34 0.34 10.80
CA HIS A 44 -30.20 1.10 10.26
C HIS A 44 -29.64 0.52 8.95
N GLY A 45 -29.90 -0.77 8.69
CA GLY A 45 -29.45 -1.49 7.49
C GLY A 45 -27.96 -1.88 7.48
N THR A 46 -27.56 -2.62 6.44
CA THR A 46 -26.20 -3.14 6.24
C THR A 46 -25.13 -2.06 6.15
N PRO A 47 -25.30 -0.95 5.40
CA PRO A 47 -24.29 0.10 5.34
C PRO A 47 -23.94 0.72 6.70
N TRP A 48 -24.91 0.85 7.61
CA TRP A 48 -24.63 1.32 8.97
C TRP A 48 -23.81 0.28 9.75
N PHE A 49 -24.22 -0.98 9.70
CA PHE A 49 -23.55 -2.07 10.43
C PHE A 49 -22.09 -2.21 10.04
N VAL A 50 -21.77 -2.26 8.74
CA VAL A 50 -20.37 -2.39 8.28
C VAL A 50 -19.51 -1.20 8.72
N ARG A 51 -20.05 0.02 8.71
CA ARG A 51 -19.33 1.22 9.17
C ARG A 51 -19.05 1.20 10.67
N GLN A 52 -20.01 0.76 11.49
CA GLN A 52 -19.80 0.64 12.93
C GLN A 52 -18.80 -0.47 13.23
N LEU A 53 -18.96 -1.65 12.60
CA LEU A 53 -18.08 -2.79 12.79
C LEU A 53 -16.64 -2.46 12.39
N GLY A 54 -16.44 -1.85 11.22
CA GLY A 54 -15.12 -1.46 10.74
C GLY A 54 -14.46 -0.38 11.61
N THR A 55 -15.24 0.56 12.15
CA THR A 55 -14.76 1.58 13.09
C THR A 55 -14.33 0.97 14.43
N CYS A 56 -15.13 0.07 15.00
CA CYS A 56 -14.74 -0.67 16.20
C CYS A 56 -13.49 -1.51 15.97
N LEU A 57 -13.45 -2.28 14.88
CA LEU A 57 -12.32 -3.14 14.52
C LEU A 57 -11.02 -2.37 14.38
N ILE A 58 -10.99 -1.27 13.59
CA ILE A 58 -9.75 -0.52 13.35
C ILE A 58 -9.18 0.09 14.64
N ASN A 59 -10.05 0.50 15.57
CA ASN A 59 -9.65 1.01 16.88
C ASN A 59 -9.10 -0.11 17.77
N LEU A 60 -9.80 -1.25 17.85
CA LEU A 60 -9.41 -2.39 18.70
C LEU A 60 -8.09 -3.01 18.25
N ILE A 61 -7.86 -3.15 16.95
CA ILE A 61 -6.59 -3.73 16.45
C ILE A 61 -5.41 -2.78 16.63
N GLY A 62 -5.65 -1.49 16.88
CA GLY A 62 -4.63 -0.52 17.26
C GLY A 62 -3.96 -0.82 18.60
N ASP A 63 -4.63 -1.57 19.48
CA ASP A 63 -4.03 -2.14 20.68
C ASP A 63 -3.34 -3.48 20.34
N ASN A 64 -2.00 -3.47 20.38
CA ASN A 64 -1.19 -4.65 20.06
C ASN A 64 -1.33 -5.80 21.07
N THR A 65 -1.95 -5.57 22.23
CA THR A 65 -2.23 -6.62 23.23
C THR A 65 -3.47 -7.45 22.90
N VAL A 66 -4.38 -6.92 22.08
CA VAL A 66 -5.62 -7.58 21.68
C VAL A 66 -5.35 -8.52 20.50
N ARG A 67 -5.80 -9.77 20.56
CA ARG A 67 -5.71 -10.71 19.43
C ARG A 67 -6.78 -10.39 18.39
N LEU A 68 -6.52 -10.60 17.09
CA LEU A 68 -7.47 -10.27 16.02
C LEU A 68 -8.86 -10.93 16.19
N ARG A 69 -8.92 -12.18 16.64
CA ARG A 69 -10.20 -12.84 16.95
C ARG A 69 -10.94 -12.16 18.10
N GLU A 70 -10.22 -11.74 19.13
CA GLU A 70 -10.83 -11.04 20.26
C GLU A 70 -11.32 -9.65 19.85
N ALA A 71 -10.55 -8.94 19.02
CA ALA A 71 -10.98 -7.67 18.44
C ALA A 71 -12.30 -7.83 17.65
N LEU A 72 -12.43 -8.88 16.83
CA LEU A 72 -13.67 -9.15 16.09
C LEU A 72 -14.83 -9.52 17.00
N ARG A 73 -14.60 -10.38 18.01
CA ARG A 73 -15.61 -10.74 19.01
C ARG A 73 -16.13 -9.49 19.73
N THR A 74 -15.23 -8.66 20.25
CA THR A 74 -15.56 -7.43 20.97
C THR A 74 -16.25 -6.44 20.06
N ALA A 75 -15.78 -6.24 18.82
CA ALA A 75 -16.43 -5.36 17.86
C ALA A 75 -17.87 -5.77 17.56
N ILE A 76 -18.14 -7.07 17.37
CA ILE A 76 -19.52 -7.57 17.19
C ILE A 76 -20.38 -7.26 18.41
N ALA A 77 -19.86 -7.50 19.62
CA ALA A 77 -20.59 -7.23 20.85
C ALA A 77 -20.88 -5.73 21.05
N GLU A 78 -19.88 -4.86 20.84
CA GLU A 78 -20.03 -3.41 20.94
C GLU A 78 -21.05 -2.88 19.92
N VAL A 79 -21.00 -3.35 18.68
CA VAL A 79 -21.97 -2.93 17.67
C VAL A 79 -23.37 -3.38 18.05
N ASN A 80 -23.57 -4.61 18.54
CA ASN A 80 -24.87 -5.06 19.03
C ASN A 80 -25.41 -4.13 20.12
N ASP A 81 -24.56 -3.73 21.08
CA ASP A 81 -24.96 -2.85 22.19
C ASP A 81 -25.44 -1.47 21.71
N LEU A 82 -24.96 -0.98 20.57
CA LEU A 82 -25.42 0.29 19.99
C LEU A 82 -26.90 0.28 19.57
N HIS A 83 -27.49 -0.89 19.29
CA HIS A 83 -28.85 -0.95 18.74
C HIS A 83 -29.74 -2.07 19.30
N ARG A 84 -29.28 -2.87 20.27
CA ARG A 84 -30.06 -3.96 20.86
C ARG A 84 -31.38 -3.53 21.50
N ASP A 85 -31.49 -2.27 21.91
CA ASP A 85 -32.70 -1.72 22.54
C ASP A 85 -33.70 -1.15 21.53
N THR A 86 -33.28 -0.97 20.27
CA THR A 86 -34.11 -0.40 19.19
C THR A 86 -34.34 -1.35 18.02
N CYS A 87 -33.62 -2.47 17.98
CA CYS A 87 -33.62 -3.46 16.89
C CYS A 87 -33.76 -4.89 17.43
N ALA A 88 -34.32 -5.78 16.62
CA ALA A 88 -34.50 -7.19 16.94
C ALA A 88 -33.32 -8.03 16.41
N LEU A 89 -32.33 -8.29 17.27
CA LEU A 89 -31.07 -8.97 16.91
C LEU A 89 -31.18 -10.50 16.79
N ASP A 90 -32.29 -11.06 17.26
CA ASP A 90 -32.60 -12.49 17.25
C ASP A 90 -33.35 -12.94 15.98
N GLN A 91 -33.71 -12.00 15.10
CA GLN A 91 -34.39 -12.27 13.85
C GLN A 91 -33.47 -12.89 12.80
N GLU A 92 -34.06 -13.62 11.86
CA GLU A 92 -33.32 -14.27 10.76
C GLU A 92 -32.69 -13.26 9.79
N ALA A 93 -33.35 -12.12 9.56
CA ALA A 93 -32.89 -11.05 8.68
C ALA A 93 -32.22 -9.92 9.46
N VAL A 94 -30.95 -10.09 9.81
CA VAL A 94 -30.11 -9.05 10.44
C VAL A 94 -28.96 -8.65 9.52
N PRO A 95 -28.43 -7.41 9.62
CA PRO A 95 -27.21 -7.02 8.93
C PRO A 95 -26.07 -7.97 9.23
N ALA A 96 -25.29 -8.29 8.20
CA ALA A 96 -24.14 -9.16 8.31
C ALA A 96 -23.04 -8.70 7.36
N SER A 97 -21.80 -9.10 7.64
CA SER A 97 -20.64 -8.76 6.84
C SER A 97 -19.58 -9.85 6.85
N THR A 98 -18.88 -9.99 5.74
CA THR A 98 -17.59 -10.69 5.68
C THR A 98 -16.51 -9.79 6.31
N VAL A 99 -15.38 -10.36 6.70
CA VAL A 99 -14.27 -9.57 7.27
C VAL A 99 -12.94 -10.07 6.73
N VAL A 100 -12.13 -9.17 6.19
CA VAL A 100 -10.70 -9.41 6.03
C VAL A 100 -9.94 -8.28 6.68
N MET A 101 -8.95 -8.61 7.50
CA MET A 101 -8.09 -7.61 8.13
C MET A 101 -6.67 -8.10 8.29
N ILE A 102 -5.75 -7.14 8.28
CA ILE A 102 -4.34 -7.35 8.58
C ILE A 102 -3.86 -6.37 9.65
N ARG A 103 -2.86 -6.77 10.42
CA ARG A 103 -2.16 -5.90 11.38
C ARG A 103 -0.65 -6.15 11.35
N GLU A 104 0.11 -5.06 11.27
CA GLU A 104 1.55 -5.04 11.53
C GLU A 104 1.76 -4.89 13.04
N ARG A 105 2.39 -5.89 13.67
CA ARG A 105 2.84 -5.83 15.06
C ARG A 105 4.31 -6.28 15.11
N ASP A 106 5.17 -5.37 15.54
CA ASP A 106 6.62 -5.59 15.59
C ASP A 106 7.15 -6.11 14.23
N ASP A 107 7.74 -7.31 14.19
CA ASP A 107 8.23 -7.97 12.97
C ASP A 107 7.23 -8.96 12.35
N VAL A 108 5.94 -8.87 12.72
CA VAL A 108 4.90 -9.84 12.33
C VAL A 108 3.73 -9.15 11.63
N LEU A 109 3.29 -9.73 10.51
CA LEU A 109 2.01 -9.45 9.88
C LEU A 109 1.00 -10.51 10.34
N GLU A 110 0.00 -10.09 11.10
CA GLU A 110 -1.15 -10.92 11.44
C GLU A 110 -2.29 -10.67 10.47
N TYR A 111 -3.09 -11.69 10.22
CA TYR A 111 -4.30 -11.58 9.43
C TYR A 111 -5.47 -12.36 10.03
N LEU A 112 -6.67 -11.90 9.70
CA LEU A 112 -7.92 -12.58 9.95
C LEU A 112 -8.80 -12.48 8.71
N VAL A 113 -9.38 -13.62 8.29
CA VAL A 113 -10.36 -13.72 7.21
C VAL A 113 -11.58 -14.48 7.72
N LEU A 114 -12.76 -13.88 7.63
CA LEU A 114 -14.05 -14.47 7.95
C LEU A 114 -14.95 -14.38 6.71
N SER A 115 -15.39 -15.52 6.20
CA SER A 115 -16.08 -15.65 4.90
C SER A 115 -15.15 -15.35 3.71
N ASP A 116 -15.76 -15.02 2.59
CA ASP A 116 -15.28 -15.10 1.22
C ASP A 116 -14.45 -13.91 0.74
N ASN A 117 -14.22 -12.88 1.57
CA ASN A 117 -13.22 -11.86 1.25
C ASN A 117 -11.84 -12.48 1.06
N VAL A 118 -11.08 -11.93 0.12
CA VAL A 118 -9.78 -12.49 -0.28
C VAL A 118 -8.65 -11.64 0.25
N LEU A 119 -7.74 -12.28 0.99
CA LEU A 119 -6.41 -11.75 1.29
C LEU A 119 -5.41 -12.37 0.30
N VAL A 120 -4.73 -11.52 -0.46
CA VAL A 120 -3.63 -11.90 -1.36
C VAL A 120 -2.32 -11.43 -0.73
N LEU A 121 -1.32 -12.31 -0.64
CA LEU A 121 -0.01 -12.06 -0.06
C LEU A 121 1.08 -12.41 -1.06
N ASP A 122 1.95 -11.45 -1.37
CA ASP A 122 3.19 -11.70 -2.10
C ASP A 122 4.30 -11.99 -1.09
N LEU A 123 4.70 -13.26 -1.01
CA LEU A 123 5.74 -13.77 -0.11
C LEU A 123 7.12 -13.75 -0.76
N GLY A 124 7.26 -13.02 -1.87
CA GLY A 124 8.49 -12.89 -2.61
C GLY A 124 8.89 -14.18 -3.31
N ASP A 125 10.01 -14.76 -2.91
CA ASP A 125 10.55 -15.96 -3.57
C ASP A 125 9.71 -17.20 -3.25
N ASP A 126 8.93 -17.16 -2.16
CA ASP A 126 7.94 -18.18 -1.79
C ASP A 126 6.64 -18.09 -2.64
N GLY A 127 6.52 -17.08 -3.51
CA GLY A 127 5.40 -16.90 -4.42
C GLY A 127 4.19 -16.17 -3.81
N ILE A 128 3.04 -16.27 -4.49
CA ILE A 128 1.79 -15.63 -4.07
C ILE A 128 0.92 -16.63 -3.33
N GLN A 129 0.47 -16.24 -2.14
CA GLN A 129 -0.50 -16.98 -1.34
C GLN A 129 -1.83 -16.24 -1.31
N THR A 130 -2.94 -16.95 -1.42
CA THR A 130 -4.28 -16.42 -1.13
C THR A 130 -4.89 -17.08 0.10
N VAL A 131 -5.61 -16.29 0.88
CA VAL A 131 -6.36 -16.73 2.04
C VAL A 131 -7.80 -16.24 1.87
N THR A 132 -8.73 -17.19 1.79
CA THR A 132 -10.18 -16.96 1.69
C THR A 132 -10.88 -18.13 2.35
N ASP A 133 -12.02 -17.89 2.99
CA ASP A 133 -12.83 -18.96 3.58
C ASP A 133 -13.82 -19.49 2.54
N LYS A 134 -13.57 -20.73 2.09
CA LYS A 134 -14.33 -21.38 1.02
C LYS A 134 -15.59 -22.08 1.51
N ARG A 135 -15.93 -22.02 2.80
CA ARG A 135 -17.07 -22.76 3.36
C ARG A 135 -18.38 -22.42 2.65
N VAL A 136 -18.60 -21.18 2.21
CA VAL A 136 -19.79 -20.79 1.42
C VAL A 136 -19.93 -21.66 0.17
N GLU A 137 -18.85 -21.80 -0.61
CA GLU A 137 -18.82 -22.61 -1.83
C GLU A 137 -18.95 -24.10 -1.52
N GLU A 138 -18.33 -24.57 -0.43
CA GLU A 138 -18.38 -25.97 -0.02
C GLU A 138 -19.79 -26.41 0.37
N VAL A 139 -20.53 -25.58 1.11
CA VAL A 139 -21.86 -25.94 1.64
C VAL A 139 -23.01 -25.58 0.71
N ALA A 140 -22.84 -24.64 -0.21
CA ALA A 140 -23.88 -24.17 -1.14
C ALA A 140 -23.50 -24.30 -2.63
N GLY A 141 -22.42 -25.02 -2.96
CA GLY A 141 -21.85 -25.05 -4.30
C GLY A 141 -22.77 -25.60 -5.39
N HIS A 142 -23.68 -26.52 -5.04
CA HIS A 142 -24.68 -27.02 -5.99
C HIS A 142 -25.67 -25.91 -6.38
N GLU A 143 -26.19 -25.19 -5.40
CA GLU A 143 -27.13 -24.08 -5.56
C GLU A 143 -26.46 -22.90 -6.24
N MET A 144 -25.18 -22.63 -5.93
CA MET A 144 -24.39 -21.59 -6.60
C MET A 144 -24.24 -21.89 -8.09
N ARG A 145 -23.86 -23.12 -8.46
CA ARG A 145 -23.77 -23.52 -9.87
C ARG A 145 -25.10 -23.40 -10.60
N ALA A 146 -26.21 -23.72 -9.94
CA ALA A 146 -27.55 -23.53 -10.48
C ALA A 146 -27.87 -22.04 -10.68
N ALA A 147 -27.58 -21.20 -9.68
CA ALA A 147 -27.83 -19.75 -9.73
C ALA A 147 -26.98 -19.02 -10.77
N LEU A 148 -25.85 -19.58 -11.19
CA LEU A 148 -25.01 -19.04 -12.26
C LEU A 148 -25.49 -19.42 -13.68
N GLN A 149 -26.49 -20.29 -13.82
CA GLN A 149 -26.98 -20.66 -15.16
C GLN A 149 -27.79 -19.53 -15.80
N GLY A 150 -27.62 -19.35 -17.11
CA GLY A 150 -28.42 -18.44 -17.92
C GLY A 150 -28.05 -16.96 -17.80
N PRO A 151 -28.70 -16.09 -18.61
CA PRO A 151 -28.36 -14.68 -18.65
C PRO A 151 -28.77 -13.93 -17.37
N THR A 152 -27.80 -13.21 -16.82
CA THR A 152 -27.94 -12.30 -15.67
C THR A 152 -28.98 -11.23 -15.95
N GLY A 153 -29.81 -10.91 -14.95
CA GLY A 153 -30.84 -9.86 -15.06
C GLY A 153 -32.19 -10.34 -15.62
N THR A 154 -32.31 -11.61 -16.02
CA THR A 154 -33.61 -12.21 -16.37
C THR A 154 -34.43 -12.60 -15.12
N PRO A 155 -35.77 -12.66 -15.22
CA PRO A 155 -36.62 -13.13 -14.12
C PRO A 155 -36.27 -14.54 -13.64
N GLU A 156 -35.94 -15.44 -14.56
CA GLU A 156 -35.56 -16.82 -14.24
C GLU A 156 -34.23 -16.88 -13.49
N HIS A 157 -33.27 -16.05 -13.88
CA HIS A 157 -32.00 -15.90 -13.15
C HIS A 157 -32.23 -15.35 -11.75
N ALA A 158 -33.04 -14.30 -11.61
CA ALA A 158 -33.39 -13.72 -10.33
C ALA A 158 -34.07 -14.75 -9.40
N ALA A 159 -34.92 -15.62 -9.94
CA ALA A 159 -35.54 -16.71 -9.18
C ALA A 159 -34.51 -17.73 -8.67
N ARG A 160 -33.50 -18.10 -9.47
CA ARG A 160 -32.43 -19.01 -9.04
C ARG A 160 -31.52 -18.38 -7.99
N VAL A 161 -31.16 -17.10 -8.15
CA VAL A 161 -30.40 -16.36 -7.13
C VAL A 161 -31.20 -16.27 -5.82
N SER A 162 -32.51 -16.02 -5.88
CA SER A 162 -33.37 -16.02 -4.69
C SER A 162 -33.40 -17.39 -3.98
N ALA A 163 -33.43 -18.49 -4.74
CA ALA A 163 -33.34 -19.84 -4.19
C ALA A 163 -31.99 -20.09 -3.48
N LEU A 164 -30.88 -19.68 -4.10
CA LEU A 164 -29.55 -19.73 -3.47
C LEU A 164 -29.52 -18.93 -2.15
N VAL A 165 -30.00 -17.69 -2.16
CA VAL A 165 -30.02 -16.81 -0.97
C VAL A 165 -30.87 -17.44 0.15
N THR A 166 -31.94 -18.16 -0.19
CA THR A 166 -32.76 -18.89 0.79
C THR A 166 -31.99 -20.04 1.45
N VAL A 167 -31.20 -20.79 0.67
CA VAL A 167 -30.36 -21.88 1.21
C VAL A 167 -29.22 -21.31 2.05
N GLN A 168 -28.52 -20.30 1.56
CA GLN A 168 -27.43 -19.64 2.27
C GLN A 168 -27.89 -19.08 3.63
N ARG A 169 -29.08 -18.46 3.69
CA ARG A 169 -29.64 -17.96 4.96
C ARG A 169 -29.78 -19.06 6.03
N ARG A 170 -30.18 -20.28 5.65
CA ARG A 170 -30.32 -21.41 6.58
C ARG A 170 -29.00 -21.94 7.10
N LEU A 171 -27.93 -21.80 6.31
CA LEU A 171 -26.59 -22.30 6.64
C LEU A 171 -25.73 -21.25 7.37
N ARG A 172 -26.10 -19.97 7.29
CA ARG A 172 -25.35 -18.85 7.86
C ARG A 172 -25.29 -18.93 9.39
N ASN A 173 -24.09 -18.79 9.95
CA ASN A 173 -23.79 -18.80 11.38
C ASN A 173 -24.35 -20.06 12.09
N ARG A 174 -24.27 -21.21 11.41
CA ARG A 174 -24.66 -22.52 11.93
C ARG A 174 -23.49 -23.50 11.88
N PRO A 175 -23.37 -24.41 12.86
CA PRO A 175 -22.43 -25.53 12.76
C PRO A 175 -22.66 -26.32 11.48
N GLY A 176 -21.58 -26.64 10.75
CA GLY A 176 -21.63 -27.31 9.45
C GLY A 176 -22.07 -26.42 8.28
N GLY A 177 -22.31 -25.12 8.51
CA GLY A 177 -22.54 -24.12 7.49
C GLY A 177 -21.32 -23.21 7.30
N TYR A 178 -21.57 -21.91 7.12
CA TYR A 178 -20.55 -20.88 6.96
C TYR A 178 -20.77 -19.72 7.93
N TRP A 179 -19.76 -18.88 8.12
CA TRP A 179 -19.77 -17.86 9.18
C TRP A 179 -19.49 -16.46 8.65
N VAL A 180 -20.24 -15.50 9.17
CA VAL A 180 -20.14 -14.06 8.87
C VAL A 180 -20.27 -13.26 10.17
N ALA A 181 -19.72 -12.05 10.20
CA ALA A 181 -19.93 -11.12 11.30
C ALA A 181 -21.38 -10.61 11.26
N ALA A 182 -22.19 -11.03 12.22
CA ALA A 182 -23.57 -10.59 12.41
C ALA A 182 -23.79 -10.38 13.91
N THR A 183 -24.87 -10.88 14.51
CA THR A 183 -25.20 -10.64 15.92
C THR A 183 -24.53 -11.59 16.91
N ASN A 184 -23.94 -12.71 16.47
CA ASN A 184 -23.26 -13.67 17.36
C ASN A 184 -21.74 -13.40 17.43
N PRO A 185 -21.20 -12.92 18.57
CA PRO A 185 -19.76 -12.68 18.72
C PRO A 185 -18.89 -13.93 18.55
N ALA A 186 -19.45 -15.13 18.76
CA ALA A 186 -18.71 -16.38 18.58
C ALA A 186 -18.33 -16.67 17.12
N ALA A 187 -18.91 -15.97 16.13
CA ALA A 187 -18.47 -16.07 14.74
C ALA A 187 -16.98 -15.73 14.57
N ALA A 188 -16.38 -14.96 15.50
CA ALA A 188 -14.95 -14.67 15.50
C ALA A 188 -14.05 -15.91 15.69
N ASP A 189 -14.54 -16.97 16.34
CA ASP A 189 -13.77 -18.23 16.52
C ASP A 189 -13.63 -19.02 15.22
N GLU A 190 -14.46 -18.70 14.24
CA GLU A 190 -14.57 -19.41 12.99
C GLU A 190 -13.70 -18.76 11.90
N ALA A 191 -13.11 -17.61 12.20
CA ALA A 191 -12.26 -16.90 11.24
C ALA A 191 -10.92 -17.61 11.02
N ILE A 192 -10.47 -17.66 9.77
CA ILE A 192 -9.13 -18.10 9.42
C ILE A 192 -8.14 -17.03 9.90
N THR A 193 -7.11 -17.44 10.65
CA THR A 193 -6.10 -16.53 11.16
C THR A 193 -4.70 -17.05 10.91
N GLY A 194 -3.75 -16.15 10.72
CA GLY A 194 -2.34 -16.52 10.66
C GLY A 194 -1.43 -15.34 10.97
N ALA A 195 -0.14 -15.67 11.07
CA ALA A 195 0.92 -14.73 11.38
C ALA A 195 2.13 -15.06 10.49
N LEU A 196 2.70 -14.03 9.87
CA LEU A 196 3.85 -14.14 8.96
C LEU A 196 4.94 -13.16 9.41
N ASN A 197 6.20 -13.53 9.24
CA ASN A 197 7.28 -12.57 9.44
C ASN A 197 7.20 -11.47 8.36
N LEU A 198 7.18 -10.19 8.75
CA LEU A 198 7.07 -9.05 7.84
C LEU A 198 8.18 -9.03 6.78
N SER A 199 9.38 -9.56 7.09
CA SER A 199 10.48 -9.63 6.13
C SER A 199 10.16 -10.50 4.91
N LYS A 200 9.24 -11.45 5.05
CA LYS A 200 8.78 -12.33 3.95
C LYS A 200 7.72 -11.69 3.07
N VAL A 201 6.96 -10.73 3.58
CA VAL A 201 5.81 -10.16 2.86
C VAL A 201 6.23 -8.90 2.13
N ARG A 202 6.17 -8.90 0.80
CA ARG A 202 6.49 -7.73 -0.04
C ARG A 202 5.31 -6.77 -0.13
N GLN A 203 4.13 -7.33 -0.34
CA GLN A 203 2.88 -6.61 -0.55
C GLN A 203 1.69 -7.52 -0.22
N ALA A 204 0.54 -6.90 0.03
CA ALA A 204 -0.72 -7.59 0.27
C ALA A 204 -1.88 -6.84 -0.41
N ALA A 205 -2.95 -7.55 -0.72
CA ALA A 205 -4.21 -6.97 -1.13
C ALA A 205 -5.37 -7.59 -0.34
N LEU A 206 -6.31 -6.75 0.11
CA LEU A 206 -7.55 -7.16 0.77
C LEU A 206 -8.69 -6.77 -0.17
N LEU A 207 -9.48 -7.75 -0.60
CA LEU A 207 -10.44 -7.60 -1.68
C LEU A 207 -11.80 -8.14 -1.25
N THR A 208 -12.87 -7.40 -1.54
CA THR A 208 -14.23 -7.95 -1.58
C THR A 208 -14.43 -8.75 -2.87
N ASP A 209 -15.48 -9.56 -2.94
CA ASP A 209 -15.72 -10.44 -4.09
C ASP A 209 -15.89 -9.64 -5.40
N GLY A 210 -16.45 -8.43 -5.32
CA GLY A 210 -16.59 -7.49 -6.41
C GLY A 210 -15.26 -6.91 -6.90
N ALA A 211 -14.25 -6.83 -6.04
CA ALA A 211 -12.91 -6.40 -6.41
C ALA A 211 -12.03 -7.54 -6.93
N SER A 212 -12.27 -8.80 -6.53
CA SER A 212 -11.49 -9.95 -6.98
C SER A 212 -11.98 -10.57 -8.30
N ARG A 213 -13.13 -10.12 -8.82
CA ARG A 213 -13.81 -10.68 -10.02
C ARG A 213 -12.90 -10.94 -11.21
N LEU A 214 -11.97 -10.02 -11.54
CA LEU A 214 -11.07 -10.18 -12.69
C LEU A 214 -10.23 -11.46 -12.62
N VAL A 215 -9.96 -11.95 -11.40
CA VAL A 215 -9.21 -13.19 -11.16
C VAL A 215 -10.19 -14.34 -10.92
N ASP A 216 -11.01 -14.26 -9.88
CA ASP A 216 -11.77 -15.42 -9.37
C ASP A 216 -12.93 -15.83 -10.28
N SER A 217 -13.71 -14.85 -10.74
CA SER A 217 -14.91 -15.11 -11.55
C SER A 217 -14.63 -15.06 -13.05
N PHE A 218 -13.75 -14.17 -13.49
CA PHE A 218 -13.57 -13.87 -14.91
C PHE A 218 -12.35 -14.57 -15.52
N GLY A 219 -11.38 -14.99 -14.69
CA GLY A 219 -10.13 -15.59 -15.14
C GLY A 219 -9.35 -14.70 -16.14
N ALA A 220 -9.58 -13.38 -16.11
CA ALA A 220 -8.98 -12.43 -17.02
C ALA A 220 -7.57 -12.02 -16.59
N LEU A 221 -7.29 -12.11 -15.28
CA LEU A 221 -5.99 -11.89 -14.67
C LEU A 221 -5.63 -13.06 -13.76
N SER A 222 -4.34 -13.25 -13.55
CA SER A 222 -3.78 -13.98 -12.41
C SER A 222 -3.65 -13.06 -11.19
N TRP A 223 -3.48 -13.63 -10.00
CA TRP A 223 -3.19 -12.87 -8.78
C TRP A 223 -1.92 -12.00 -8.89
N ALA A 224 -0.88 -12.49 -9.58
CA ALA A 224 0.33 -11.72 -9.83
C ALA A 224 0.04 -10.46 -10.66
N GLN A 225 -0.72 -10.61 -11.74
CA GLN A 225 -1.12 -9.49 -12.60
C GLN A 225 -2.05 -8.50 -11.86
N LEU A 226 -2.92 -8.99 -10.98
CA LEU A 226 -3.75 -8.13 -10.14
C LEU A 226 -2.89 -7.31 -9.16
N LEU A 227 -1.91 -7.92 -8.49
CA LEU A 227 -1.00 -7.19 -7.60
C LEU A 227 -0.15 -6.16 -8.38
N ASP A 228 0.32 -6.51 -9.58
CA ASP A 228 1.01 -5.55 -10.44
C ASP A 228 0.13 -4.37 -10.82
N LEU A 229 -1.13 -4.62 -11.20
CA LEU A 229 -2.11 -3.58 -11.49
C LEU A 229 -2.34 -2.65 -10.28
N LEU A 230 -2.54 -3.22 -9.10
CA LEU A 230 -2.69 -2.47 -7.85
C LEU A 230 -1.45 -1.62 -7.53
N ARG A 231 -0.26 -2.14 -7.84
CA ARG A 231 1.01 -1.46 -7.62
C ARG A 231 1.24 -0.31 -8.59
N THR A 232 0.89 -0.47 -9.86
CA THR A 232 1.20 0.50 -10.93
C THR A 232 0.11 1.53 -11.14
N GLU A 233 -1.15 1.14 -11.08
CA GLU A 233 -2.29 2.00 -11.42
C GLU A 233 -3.27 2.19 -10.26
N GLY A 234 -3.15 1.38 -9.21
CA GLY A 234 -3.90 1.53 -7.97
C GLY A 234 -5.25 0.82 -7.92
N PRO A 235 -5.89 0.77 -6.73
CA PRO A 235 -7.18 0.11 -6.52
C PRO A 235 -8.33 0.66 -7.37
N ALA A 236 -8.35 1.96 -7.67
CA ALA A 236 -9.40 2.55 -8.50
C ALA A 236 -9.35 2.02 -9.94
N ALA A 237 -8.14 1.83 -10.50
CA ALA A 237 -7.96 1.25 -11.83
C ALA A 237 -8.43 -0.21 -11.90
N LEU A 238 -8.19 -1.00 -10.84
CA LEU A 238 -8.72 -2.35 -10.71
C LEU A 238 -10.26 -2.35 -10.83
N ILE A 239 -10.94 -1.50 -10.05
CA ILE A 239 -12.41 -1.41 -10.10
C ILE A 239 -12.89 -0.96 -11.48
N THR A 240 -12.26 0.06 -12.08
CA THR A 240 -12.60 0.53 -13.43
C THR A 240 -12.53 -0.60 -14.46
N ARG A 241 -11.44 -1.39 -14.46
CA ARG A 241 -11.29 -2.53 -15.38
C ARG A 241 -12.32 -3.64 -15.12
N THR A 242 -12.68 -3.87 -13.85
CA THR A 242 -13.79 -4.77 -13.52
C THR A 242 -15.09 -4.27 -14.16
N ARG A 243 -15.39 -2.97 -14.07
CA ARG A 243 -16.60 -2.38 -14.69
C ARG A 243 -16.56 -2.48 -16.20
N GLU A 244 -15.42 -2.24 -16.83
CA GLU A 244 -15.26 -2.40 -18.29
C GLU A 244 -15.58 -3.83 -18.74
N ALA A 245 -15.09 -4.84 -18.02
CA ALA A 245 -15.41 -6.25 -18.28
C ALA A 245 -16.91 -6.54 -18.09
N GLU A 246 -17.51 -6.05 -17.00
CA GLU A 246 -18.95 -6.22 -16.74
C GLU A 246 -19.84 -5.53 -17.79
N LEU A 247 -19.41 -4.38 -18.32
CA LEU A 247 -20.11 -3.64 -19.38
C LEU A 247 -19.99 -4.33 -20.74
N ALA A 248 -18.86 -4.98 -21.02
CA ALA A 248 -18.63 -5.74 -22.25
C ALA A 248 -19.43 -7.05 -22.32
N ASP A 249 -19.88 -7.58 -21.18
CA ASP A 249 -20.68 -8.79 -21.07
C ASP A 249 -21.93 -8.55 -20.21
N PRO A 250 -22.85 -7.66 -20.59
CA PRO A 250 -23.92 -7.17 -19.71
C PRO A 250 -24.89 -8.28 -19.23
N ALA A 251 -25.00 -9.36 -19.98
CA ALA A 251 -25.85 -10.51 -19.67
C ALA A 251 -25.11 -11.65 -18.92
N GLY A 252 -23.79 -11.55 -18.67
CA GLY A 252 -23.07 -12.61 -17.98
C GLY A 252 -22.97 -13.92 -18.75
N GLU A 253 -22.99 -13.85 -20.08
CA GLU A 253 -22.90 -15.04 -20.93
C GLU A 253 -21.46 -15.53 -21.01
N ARG A 254 -20.50 -14.59 -21.10
CA ARG A 254 -19.09 -14.92 -21.07
C ARG A 254 -18.61 -15.22 -19.65
N TRP A 255 -19.08 -14.43 -18.69
CA TRP A 255 -18.72 -14.53 -17.28
C TRP A 255 -19.96 -14.59 -16.39
N PRO A 256 -20.46 -15.82 -16.12
CA PRO A 256 -21.63 -16.05 -15.27
C PRO A 256 -21.51 -15.40 -13.90
N ARG A 257 -22.58 -14.76 -13.42
CA ARG A 257 -22.58 -14.02 -12.16
C ARG A 257 -23.97 -13.78 -11.57
N PHE A 258 -24.05 -13.55 -10.27
CA PHE A 258 -25.33 -13.35 -9.57
C PHE A 258 -25.99 -12.00 -9.90
N LYS A 259 -25.19 -10.95 -10.07
CA LYS A 259 -25.62 -9.61 -10.45
C LYS A 259 -24.64 -8.98 -11.43
N ARG A 260 -25.10 -7.99 -12.20
CA ARG A 260 -24.31 -7.35 -13.25
C ARG A 260 -23.02 -6.73 -12.71
N SER A 261 -23.15 -5.97 -11.62
CA SER A 261 -22.04 -5.34 -10.90
C SER A 261 -22.31 -5.42 -9.40
N ASP A 262 -21.33 -5.94 -8.67
CA ASP A 262 -21.27 -5.92 -7.20
C ASP A 262 -20.64 -4.62 -6.70
N ASP A 263 -20.86 -4.25 -5.44
CA ASP A 263 -19.97 -3.34 -4.73
C ASP A 263 -18.55 -3.89 -4.81
N ALA A 264 -17.56 -3.02 -4.96
CA ALA A 264 -16.18 -3.44 -5.15
C ALA A 264 -15.25 -2.58 -4.30
N THR A 265 -14.51 -3.23 -3.41
CA THR A 265 -13.58 -2.59 -2.49
C THR A 265 -12.24 -3.31 -2.47
N ALA A 266 -11.17 -2.55 -2.67
CA ALA A 266 -9.81 -3.04 -2.66
C ALA A 266 -8.94 -2.15 -1.78
N ALA A 267 -8.18 -2.79 -0.89
CA ALA A 267 -7.06 -2.17 -0.20
C ALA A 267 -5.76 -2.85 -0.64
N TYR A 268 -4.82 -2.05 -1.13
CA TYR A 268 -3.48 -2.48 -1.51
C TYR A 268 -2.47 -1.98 -0.49
N VAL A 269 -1.61 -2.89 -0.03
CA VAL A 269 -0.69 -2.66 1.09
C VAL A 269 0.70 -3.03 0.67
N ARG A 270 1.63 -2.08 0.82
CA ARG A 270 3.06 -2.29 0.62
C ARG A 270 3.72 -2.48 1.98
N ILE A 271 4.39 -3.62 2.14
CA ILE A 271 4.93 -4.08 3.43
C ILE A 271 6.45 -3.96 3.44
N GLY A 272 6.98 -3.49 4.58
CA GLY A 272 8.39 -3.18 4.78
C GLY A 272 8.63 -1.71 5.10
N GLN A 273 9.67 -1.43 5.89
CA GLN A 273 10.15 -0.05 6.05
C GLN A 273 10.82 0.38 4.75
N PRO A 274 10.33 1.45 4.09
CA PRO A 274 11.09 2.10 3.05
C PRO A 274 12.43 2.52 3.63
N VAL A 275 13.53 2.32 2.90
CA VAL A 275 14.84 2.83 3.32
C VAL A 275 14.70 4.33 3.60
N SER A 276 15.10 4.75 4.81
CA SER A 276 15.09 6.16 5.18
C SER A 276 16.05 6.94 4.28
N LEU A 277 15.65 8.15 3.92
CA LEU A 277 16.50 9.09 3.20
C LEU A 277 17.79 9.27 4.00
N SER A 278 18.91 9.00 3.35
CA SER A 278 20.21 9.42 3.84
C SER A 278 20.57 10.74 3.15
N SER A 279 21.02 11.74 3.89
CA SER A 279 21.68 12.88 3.25
C SER A 279 23.04 12.44 2.69
N GLY A 280 23.61 13.21 1.76
CA GLY A 280 25.01 13.04 1.32
C GLY A 280 25.99 12.90 2.50
N ALA A 281 25.69 13.56 3.61
CA ALA A 281 26.44 13.51 4.85
C ALA A 281 26.46 12.14 5.54
N GLN A 282 25.27 11.56 5.76
CA GLN A 282 25.15 10.24 6.36
C GLN A 282 25.76 9.17 5.47
N ARG A 283 25.70 9.35 4.15
CA ARG A 283 26.38 8.48 3.18
C ARG A 283 27.89 8.56 3.30
N ALA A 284 28.46 9.75 3.49
CA ALA A 284 29.88 9.93 3.73
C ALA A 284 30.34 9.32 5.07
N GLU A 285 29.61 9.57 6.16
CA GLU A 285 29.90 8.96 7.46
C GLU A 285 29.82 7.44 7.42
N ARG A 286 28.78 6.90 6.78
CA ARG A 286 28.59 5.44 6.61
C ARG A 286 29.70 4.83 5.75
N GLY A 287 30.10 5.51 4.68
CA GLY A 287 31.24 5.12 3.85
C GLY A 287 32.51 4.97 4.69
N LYS A 288 32.80 5.98 5.52
CA LYS A 288 33.97 5.96 6.43
C LYS A 288 33.89 4.83 7.48
N ARG A 289 32.69 4.54 8.02
CA ARG A 289 32.51 3.53 9.07
C ARG A 289 32.44 2.09 8.56
N THR A 290 31.87 1.87 7.38
CA THR A 290 31.47 0.53 6.90
C THR A 290 32.05 0.15 5.55
N GLY A 291 32.75 1.06 4.86
CA GLY A 291 33.22 0.86 3.49
C GLY A 291 32.11 0.96 2.43
N SER A 292 30.86 1.20 2.83
CA SER A 292 29.72 1.41 1.93
C SER A 292 28.93 2.64 2.33
N SER A 293 28.52 3.43 1.34
CA SER A 293 27.66 4.60 1.53
C SER A 293 26.16 4.26 1.57
N TRP A 294 25.80 2.97 1.46
CA TRP A 294 24.42 2.50 1.26
C TRP A 294 23.75 1.97 2.53
N CYS A 295 22.43 2.15 2.61
CA CYS A 295 21.60 1.36 3.51
C CYS A 295 21.48 -0.11 3.04
N ALA A 296 21.19 -1.02 3.97
CA ALA A 296 20.87 -2.41 3.62
C ALA A 296 19.62 -2.44 2.70
N GLY A 297 19.75 -3.07 1.53
CA GLY A 297 18.68 -3.14 0.53
C GLY A 297 18.57 -1.93 -0.41
N GLU A 298 19.44 -0.92 -0.28
CA GLU A 298 19.54 0.21 -1.19
C GLU A 298 20.55 -0.08 -2.31
N ARG A 299 20.20 0.33 -3.53
CA ARG A 299 21.11 0.32 -4.69
C ARG A 299 21.21 1.71 -5.32
N SER A 300 22.29 1.97 -6.04
CA SER A 300 22.54 3.21 -6.77
C SER A 300 22.68 2.91 -8.25
N ASP A 301 21.81 3.52 -9.06
CA ASP A 301 21.74 3.35 -10.51
C ASP A 301 21.83 4.72 -11.21
N GLY A 302 22.01 4.75 -12.54
CA GLY A 302 21.86 5.96 -13.36
C GLY A 302 22.89 7.06 -13.08
N HIS A 303 24.15 6.69 -12.87
CA HIS A 303 25.22 7.66 -12.64
C HIS A 303 25.47 8.53 -13.88
N THR A 304 25.41 9.86 -13.72
CA THR A 304 25.78 10.81 -14.78
C THR A 304 26.73 11.86 -14.24
N ALA A 305 27.56 12.41 -15.13
CA ALA A 305 28.46 13.52 -14.84
C ALA A 305 28.49 14.46 -16.05
N THR A 306 28.25 15.74 -15.82
CA THR A 306 28.32 16.78 -16.85
C THR A 306 28.93 18.06 -16.29
N ILE A 307 29.62 18.82 -17.13
CA ILE A 307 30.00 20.19 -16.83
C ILE A 307 28.87 21.08 -17.32
N ILE A 308 28.33 21.91 -16.43
CA ILE A 308 27.25 22.84 -16.78
C ILE A 308 27.47 24.20 -16.09
N PRO A 309 26.90 25.28 -16.63
CA PRO A 309 26.89 26.58 -15.94
C PRO A 309 26.14 26.48 -14.62
N ALA A 310 26.71 27.03 -13.54
CA ALA A 310 26.15 26.96 -12.20
C ALA A 310 24.82 27.71 -12.11
N PRO A 311 23.70 27.03 -11.77
CA PRO A 311 22.44 27.71 -11.45
C PRO A 311 22.62 28.68 -10.28
N ARG A 312 21.83 29.76 -10.23
CA ARG A 312 21.99 30.83 -9.21
C ARG A 312 22.04 30.31 -7.77
N GLU A 313 21.18 29.35 -7.43
CA GLU A 313 21.13 28.74 -6.09
C GLU A 313 22.37 27.89 -5.77
N VAL A 314 22.87 27.14 -6.77
CA VAL A 314 24.08 26.32 -6.65
C VAL A 314 25.31 27.21 -6.56
N ALA A 315 25.39 28.26 -7.39
CA ALA A 315 26.46 29.23 -7.37
C ALA A 315 26.59 29.89 -5.99
N ARG A 316 25.45 30.34 -5.43
CA ARG A 316 25.38 30.86 -4.06
C ARG A 316 25.85 29.83 -3.03
N ALA A 317 25.42 28.58 -3.14
CA ALA A 317 25.79 27.53 -2.20
C ALA A 317 27.29 27.19 -2.25
N LEU A 318 27.89 27.18 -3.45
CA LEU A 318 29.31 26.90 -3.66
C LEU A 318 30.22 28.12 -3.43
N GLY A 319 29.67 29.34 -3.42
CA GLY A 319 30.46 30.57 -3.37
C GLY A 319 31.18 30.88 -4.69
N VAL A 320 30.55 30.56 -5.82
CA VAL A 320 31.01 30.90 -7.18
C VAL A 320 30.00 31.84 -7.86
N GLU A 321 30.34 32.39 -9.02
CA GLU A 321 29.44 33.28 -9.75
C GLU A 321 28.39 32.47 -10.55
N PRO A 322 27.14 32.94 -10.66
CA PRO A 322 26.15 32.29 -11.53
C PRO A 322 26.64 32.22 -12.97
N GLY A 323 26.63 31.02 -13.54
CA GLY A 323 27.15 30.76 -14.88
C GLY A 323 28.57 30.20 -14.93
N ASP A 324 29.33 30.24 -13.82
CA ASP A 324 30.63 29.56 -13.73
C ASP A 324 30.47 28.05 -13.99
N GLU A 325 31.46 27.43 -14.61
CA GLU A 325 31.42 26.00 -14.86
C GLU A 325 31.54 25.21 -13.56
N VAL A 326 30.63 24.25 -13.39
CA VAL A 326 30.62 23.31 -12.26
C VAL A 326 30.35 21.90 -12.77
N ILE A 327 30.90 20.92 -12.06
CA ILE A 327 30.63 19.51 -12.31
C ILE A 327 29.33 19.17 -11.59
N ARG A 328 28.33 18.70 -12.34
CA ARG A 328 27.11 18.11 -11.82
C ARG A 328 27.19 16.60 -11.96
N ARG A 329 27.27 15.90 -10.83
CA ARG A 329 27.15 14.43 -10.79
C ARG A 329 25.82 14.04 -10.20
N SER A 330 25.07 13.16 -10.83
CA SER A 330 23.82 12.65 -10.27
C SER A 330 23.71 11.13 -10.29
N ARG A 331 22.84 10.61 -9.41
CA ARG A 331 22.53 9.18 -9.28
C ARG A 331 21.15 9.01 -8.66
N VAL A 332 20.54 7.85 -8.88
CA VAL A 332 19.25 7.47 -8.29
C VAL A 332 19.46 6.36 -7.28
N TYR A 333 19.02 6.61 -6.05
CA TYR A 333 18.95 5.59 -5.02
C TYR A 333 17.59 4.89 -5.05
N ARG A 334 17.59 3.57 -5.00
CA ARG A 334 16.37 2.74 -5.04
C ARG A 334 16.42 1.65 -3.99
N ASP A 335 15.25 1.27 -3.53
CA ASP A 335 15.04 0.04 -2.77
C ASP A 335 13.87 -0.74 -3.40
N ARG A 336 13.43 -1.82 -2.74
CA ARG A 336 12.25 -2.57 -3.19
C ARG A 336 10.95 -1.73 -3.19
N HIS A 337 10.97 -0.56 -2.55
CA HIS A 337 9.85 0.37 -2.49
C HIS A 337 9.88 1.45 -3.59
N GLY A 338 10.83 1.39 -4.54
CA GLY A 338 10.96 2.35 -5.64
C GLY A 338 12.11 3.33 -5.41
N ILE A 339 12.03 4.52 -5.99
CA ILE A 339 13.05 5.55 -5.77
C ILE A 339 13.04 5.95 -4.28
N VAL A 340 14.22 5.92 -3.67
CA VAL A 340 14.51 6.47 -2.34
C VAL A 340 14.77 7.97 -2.51
N ALA A 341 15.78 8.30 -3.32
CA ALA A 341 16.13 9.68 -3.62
C ALA A 341 16.80 9.84 -4.99
N TYR A 342 16.60 10.99 -5.63
CA TYR A 342 17.47 11.48 -6.69
C TYR A 342 18.54 12.39 -6.07
N SER A 343 19.81 12.04 -6.23
CA SER A 343 20.92 12.71 -5.56
C SER A 343 21.82 13.41 -6.56
N THR A 344 22.11 14.70 -6.31
CA THR A 344 22.99 15.53 -7.12
C THR A 344 24.12 16.06 -6.26
N SER A 345 25.35 15.91 -6.73
CA SER A 345 26.55 16.54 -6.18
C SER A 345 27.02 17.61 -7.15
N TRP A 346 27.14 18.84 -6.65
CA TRP A 346 27.68 19.98 -7.36
C TRP A 346 29.09 20.26 -6.85
N ILE A 347 30.07 20.24 -7.75
CA ILE A 347 31.50 20.32 -7.41
C ILE A 347 32.15 21.42 -8.26
N PRO A 348 32.94 22.34 -7.67
CA PRO A 348 33.68 23.34 -8.44
C PRO A 348 34.57 22.70 -9.53
N ILE A 349 34.57 23.26 -10.75
CA ILE A 349 35.26 22.66 -11.91
C ILE A 349 36.76 22.43 -11.70
N LYS A 350 37.42 23.26 -10.88
CA LYS A 350 38.84 23.14 -10.51
C LYS A 350 39.23 21.76 -9.96
N PHE A 351 38.28 21.03 -9.36
CA PHE A 351 38.54 19.68 -8.86
C PHE A 351 38.53 18.62 -9.95
N GLY A 352 37.94 18.90 -11.12
CA GLY A 352 37.95 17.98 -12.26
C GLY A 352 39.34 17.80 -12.88
N GLU A 353 40.23 18.78 -12.75
CA GLU A 353 41.63 18.66 -13.19
C GLU A 353 42.42 17.71 -12.29
N ALA A 354 42.23 17.81 -10.98
CA ALA A 354 42.92 16.97 -10.00
C ALA A 354 42.29 15.57 -9.86
N VAL A 355 40.99 15.44 -10.15
CA VAL A 355 40.22 14.20 -10.05
C VAL A 355 39.38 14.00 -11.33
N PRO A 356 39.99 13.55 -12.44
CA PRO A 356 39.29 13.35 -13.72
C PRO A 356 38.09 12.40 -13.63
N GLU A 357 38.09 11.48 -12.67
CA GLU A 357 36.98 10.55 -12.39
C GLU A 357 35.66 11.27 -12.11
N LEU A 358 35.71 12.50 -11.59
CA LEU A 358 34.52 13.31 -11.36
C LEU A 358 33.80 13.70 -12.65
N LEU A 359 34.50 13.68 -13.79
CA LEU A 359 33.95 14.04 -15.10
C LEU A 359 33.30 12.87 -15.84
N HIS A 360 33.46 11.64 -15.35
CA HIS A 360 32.96 10.45 -16.03
C HIS A 360 31.60 10.00 -15.48
N SER A 361 30.68 9.62 -16.37
CA SER A 361 29.33 9.12 -16.04
C SER A 361 29.34 7.67 -15.54
N GLU A 362 30.30 7.36 -14.68
CA GLU A 362 30.46 6.05 -14.05
C GLU A 362 30.40 6.19 -12.53
N ARG A 363 30.13 5.08 -11.86
CA ARG A 363 30.23 5.00 -10.40
C ARG A 363 31.69 5.18 -9.97
N LEU A 364 31.92 6.04 -8.99
CA LEU A 364 33.23 6.19 -8.35
C LEU A 364 33.57 4.92 -7.56
N LYS A 365 34.75 4.35 -7.82
CA LYS A 365 35.17 3.05 -7.27
C LYS A 365 36.00 3.19 -5.99
N GLU A 366 36.76 4.27 -5.85
CA GLU A 366 37.74 4.47 -4.77
C GLU A 366 37.25 5.39 -3.64
N GLY A 367 35.93 5.54 -3.51
CA GLY A 367 35.30 6.37 -2.49
C GLY A 367 34.23 7.30 -3.05
N LEU A 368 33.79 8.24 -2.23
CA LEU A 368 32.92 9.34 -2.66
C LEU A 368 33.76 10.48 -3.26
N SER A 369 33.11 11.42 -3.91
CA SER A 369 33.74 12.62 -4.49
C SER A 369 34.64 13.35 -3.49
N LEU A 370 34.16 13.56 -2.26
CA LEU A 370 34.93 14.21 -1.19
C LEU A 370 36.19 13.43 -0.79
N ASP A 371 36.15 12.09 -0.81
CA ASP A 371 37.31 11.27 -0.47
C ASP A 371 38.39 11.40 -1.56
N LEU A 372 37.99 11.41 -2.83
CA LEU A 372 38.91 11.60 -3.96
C LEU A 372 39.51 13.02 -3.98
N ILE A 373 38.70 14.03 -3.67
CA ILE A 373 39.18 15.42 -3.56
C ILE A 373 40.21 15.53 -2.44
N GLU A 374 39.96 14.92 -1.28
CA GLU A 374 40.90 14.90 -0.17
C GLU A 374 42.21 14.20 -0.56
N GLN A 375 42.14 13.04 -1.22
CA GLN A 375 43.32 12.30 -1.67
C GLN A 375 44.17 13.06 -2.69
N ALA A 376 43.53 13.69 -3.69
CA ALA A 376 44.23 14.38 -4.77
C ALA A 376 44.75 15.78 -4.39
N THR A 377 44.05 16.48 -3.49
CA THR A 377 44.34 17.90 -3.17
C THR A 377 44.77 18.15 -1.74
N GLY A 378 44.62 17.17 -0.84
CA GLY A 378 44.82 17.34 0.60
C GLY A 378 43.72 18.15 1.29
N ARG A 379 42.72 18.65 0.56
CA ARG A 379 41.63 19.47 1.12
C ARG A 379 40.57 18.57 1.72
N ARG A 380 40.50 18.59 3.04
CA ARG A 380 39.56 17.79 3.83
C ARG A 380 38.38 18.63 4.29
N VAL A 381 37.20 18.01 4.33
CA VAL A 381 36.00 18.58 4.97
C VAL A 381 36.19 18.67 6.48
N VAL A 382 36.03 19.87 7.04
CA VAL A 382 36.03 20.11 8.49
C VAL A 382 34.68 20.56 9.03
N THR A 383 33.91 21.28 8.21
CA THR A 383 32.59 21.78 8.59
C THR A 383 31.55 21.28 7.61
N ARG A 384 30.38 20.92 8.14
CA ARG A 384 29.22 20.52 7.36
C ARG A 384 27.99 21.29 7.82
N GLU A 385 27.23 21.76 6.85
CA GLU A 385 25.94 22.40 7.06
C GLU A 385 24.86 21.59 6.34
N ASP A 386 23.89 21.05 7.08
CA ASP A 386 22.76 20.28 6.54
C ASP A 386 21.47 21.12 6.66
N GLU A 387 20.67 21.16 5.60
CA GLU A 387 19.32 21.75 5.61
C GLU A 387 18.28 20.71 5.17
N GLU A 388 17.11 20.76 5.80
CA GLU A 388 15.97 19.90 5.55
C GLU A 388 14.75 20.75 5.25
N THR A 389 14.17 20.59 4.07
CA THR A 389 12.93 21.27 3.71
C THR A 389 11.93 20.29 3.12
N ALA A 390 10.65 20.68 3.13
CA ALA A 390 9.59 19.97 2.44
C ALA A 390 8.90 20.94 1.47
N ARG A 391 8.56 20.46 0.28
CA ARG A 391 7.77 21.22 -0.69
C ARG A 391 6.96 20.30 -1.60
N MET A 392 5.99 20.88 -2.32
CA MET A 392 5.33 20.17 -3.40
C MET A 392 6.33 19.86 -4.52
N ALA A 393 6.23 18.66 -5.09
CA ALA A 393 7.01 18.25 -6.24
C ALA A 393 6.66 19.14 -7.44
N THR A 394 7.68 19.65 -8.12
CA THR A 394 7.55 20.31 -9.43
C THR A 394 7.52 19.24 -10.53
N THR A 395 7.12 19.61 -11.74
CA THR A 395 7.18 18.72 -12.90
C THR A 395 8.57 18.11 -13.12
N GLN A 396 9.64 18.86 -12.84
CA GLN A 396 11.00 18.35 -12.93
C GLN A 396 11.30 17.30 -11.85
N ASP A 397 10.84 17.52 -10.61
CA ASP A 397 11.02 16.51 -9.55
C ASP A 397 10.27 15.23 -9.87
N LEU A 398 9.03 15.34 -10.38
CA LEU A 398 8.24 14.18 -10.79
C LEU A 398 9.00 13.37 -11.85
N GLN A 399 9.60 14.03 -12.84
CA GLN A 399 10.42 13.35 -13.85
C GLN A 399 11.65 12.67 -13.25
N LEU A 400 12.38 13.36 -12.35
CA LEU A 400 13.57 12.81 -11.69
C LEU A 400 13.25 11.66 -10.73
N LEU A 401 12.06 11.66 -10.14
CA LEU A 401 11.54 10.66 -9.21
C LEU A 401 10.67 9.61 -9.90
N GLU A 402 10.58 9.63 -11.23
CA GLU A 402 9.81 8.67 -12.05
C GLU A 402 8.36 8.53 -11.58
N LEU A 403 7.73 9.67 -11.31
CA LEU A 403 6.33 9.79 -10.94
C LEU A 403 5.51 10.29 -12.14
N GLU A 404 4.23 9.93 -12.18
CA GLU A 404 3.30 10.40 -13.20
C GLU A 404 3.18 11.93 -13.18
N ALA A 405 3.04 12.54 -14.36
CA ALA A 405 3.12 13.99 -14.53
C ALA A 405 2.00 14.77 -13.80
N ASP A 406 0.87 14.13 -13.51
CA ASP A 406 -0.28 14.69 -12.79
C ASP A 406 -0.23 14.40 -11.28
N THR A 407 0.82 13.75 -10.78
CA THR A 407 0.99 13.43 -9.36
C THR A 407 1.11 14.70 -8.51
N VAL A 408 0.24 14.83 -7.51
CA VAL A 408 0.33 15.87 -6.49
C VAL A 408 0.94 15.27 -5.22
N ALA A 409 2.24 15.50 -5.00
CA ALA A 409 2.95 14.92 -3.86
C ALA A 409 3.89 15.91 -3.16
N ALA A 410 4.00 15.77 -1.84
CA ALA A 410 5.04 16.42 -1.05
C ALA A 410 6.33 15.58 -1.08
N ILE A 411 7.47 16.25 -1.25
CA ILE A 411 8.80 15.64 -1.22
C ILE A 411 9.67 16.29 -0.15
N LEU A 412 10.62 15.53 0.37
CA LEU A 412 11.68 16.04 1.24
C LEU A 412 12.88 16.45 0.37
N VAL A 413 13.44 17.62 0.61
CA VAL A 413 14.65 18.11 -0.05
C VAL A 413 15.71 18.28 1.02
N LEU A 414 16.77 17.49 0.92
CA LEU A 414 17.91 17.55 1.84
C LEU A 414 19.07 18.19 1.08
N THR A 415 19.68 19.22 1.66
CA THR A 415 20.89 19.84 1.11
C THR A 415 22.03 19.75 2.10
N ALA A 416 23.26 19.67 1.59
CA ALA A 416 24.45 19.58 2.41
C ALA A 416 25.60 20.38 1.78
N ARG A 417 26.19 21.30 2.53
CA ARG A 417 27.43 22.00 2.15
C ARG A 417 28.59 21.39 2.92
N PHE A 418 29.66 21.06 2.20
CA PHE A 418 30.88 20.48 2.76
C PHE A 418 32.02 21.48 2.63
N LEU A 419 32.49 22.01 3.75
CA LEU A 419 33.48 23.09 3.80
C LEU A 419 34.81 22.58 4.34
N ASP A 420 35.92 23.07 3.78
CA ASP A 420 37.26 22.84 4.30
C ASP A 420 37.67 23.82 5.41
N ALA A 421 38.90 23.70 5.90
CA ALA A 421 39.45 24.52 6.97
C ALA A 421 39.48 26.02 6.67
N ASP A 422 39.50 26.40 5.41
CA ASP A 422 39.48 27.80 4.95
C ASP A 422 38.05 28.31 4.74
N GLY A 423 37.04 27.50 5.05
CA GLY A 423 35.62 27.83 4.85
C GLY A 423 35.20 27.79 3.37
N GLN A 424 35.99 27.19 2.49
CA GLN A 424 35.62 27.03 1.08
C GLN A 424 34.80 25.76 0.88
N VAL A 425 33.77 25.84 0.05
CA VAL A 425 32.90 24.71 -0.25
C VAL A 425 33.58 23.78 -1.26
N LEU A 426 33.76 22.52 -0.86
CA LEU A 426 34.30 21.46 -1.71
C LEU A 426 33.19 20.81 -2.55
N GLU A 427 32.01 20.65 -1.96
CA GLU A 427 30.83 20.06 -2.61
C GLU A 427 29.54 20.62 -2.01
N TYR A 428 28.53 20.79 -2.87
CA TYR A 428 27.15 21.02 -2.47
C TYR A 428 26.26 19.87 -2.94
N GLY A 429 25.71 19.11 -1.99
CA GLY A 429 24.81 17.99 -2.24
C GLY A 429 23.34 18.40 -2.17
N VAL A 430 22.52 17.87 -3.08
CA VAL A 430 21.06 17.99 -3.08
C VAL A 430 20.44 16.61 -3.28
N ASP A 431 19.66 16.16 -2.30
CA ASP A 431 18.90 14.91 -2.34
C ASP A 431 17.39 15.21 -2.38
N LEU A 432 16.73 14.82 -3.47
CA LEU A 432 15.28 14.85 -3.59
C LEU A 432 14.72 13.51 -3.14
N GLY A 433 14.07 13.46 -1.99
CA GLY A 433 13.44 12.26 -1.45
C GLY A 433 12.08 11.99 -2.08
N ALA A 434 11.83 10.76 -2.50
CA ALA A 434 10.54 10.37 -3.06
C ALA A 434 9.38 10.53 -2.04
N PRO A 435 8.12 10.69 -2.49
CA PRO A 435 6.97 10.78 -1.59
C PRO A 435 6.85 9.60 -0.63
N GLY A 436 6.41 9.88 0.60
CA GLY A 436 6.23 8.86 1.65
C GLY A 436 7.53 8.29 2.25
N ARG A 437 8.70 8.81 1.85
CA ARG A 437 9.99 8.51 2.48
C ARG A 437 10.17 9.29 3.78
N THR A 438 10.91 8.71 4.72
CA THR A 438 11.21 9.33 6.01
C THR A 438 12.70 9.65 6.10
N ARG A 439 13.07 10.74 6.77
CA ARG A 439 14.44 10.98 7.25
C ARG A 439 14.48 10.67 8.74
N ARG A 440 15.47 9.90 9.19
CA ARG A 440 15.69 9.57 10.60
C ARG A 440 17.09 10.01 11.01
N THR A 441 17.16 10.80 12.07
CA THR A 441 18.41 11.21 12.72
C THR A 441 18.46 10.55 14.10
N THR A 442 19.59 9.96 14.45
CA THR A 442 19.83 9.36 15.77
C THR A 442 21.07 10.02 16.35
N SER A 443 20.93 10.60 17.53
CA SER A 443 22.02 11.27 18.23
C SER A 443 22.19 10.61 19.59
N ASP A 444 23.43 10.29 19.96
CA ASP A 444 23.74 9.89 21.33
C ASP A 444 23.57 11.10 22.24
N VAL A 445 22.64 11.01 23.19
CA VAL A 445 22.52 12.02 24.25
C VAL A 445 23.47 11.59 25.36
N ARG A 446 24.57 12.33 25.55
CA ARG A 446 25.48 12.18 26.70
C ARG A 446 25.18 13.19 27.78
#